data_AF-A0A392V8X3-F1
#
_entry.id   AF-A0A392V8X3-F1
#
_cell.length_a   1.000
_cell.length_b   1.000
_cell.length_c   1.000
_cell.angle_alpha   90.00
_cell.angle_beta   90.00
_cell.angle_gamma   90.00
#
_symmetry.space_group_name_H-M   'P 1'
#
loop_
_entity.id
_entity.type
_entity.pdbx_description
1 polymer ?
#
loop_
_entity_poly.entity_id
_entity_poly.type
_entity_poly.pdbx_seq_one_letter_code
_entity_poly.pdbx_strand_id
1 'polypeptide(L)' 'PAWGSSSPGGVSSSQAGVQPGSPVVRQPPPKRQREDPVIDVDAMERPFPLPRCFGSRDFLEKNPPMVAAVEKS' A
#
# COMPACT_ATOMS: atom_id res chain seq x y z
N PRO A 1 29.57 -21.20 3.03
CA PRO A 1 28.77 -22.18 2.26
C PRO A 1 27.39 -22.40 2.90
N ALA A 2 26.36 -22.43 2.06
CA ALA A 2 24.95 -22.79 2.31
C ALA A 2 24.15 -21.92 3.31
N TRP A 3 23.54 -20.83 2.80
CA TRP A 3 22.28 -20.31 3.36
C TRP A 3 21.15 -21.15 2.78
N GLY A 4 20.56 -22.02 3.61
CA GLY A 4 19.42 -22.84 3.21
C GLY A 4 18.21 -21.97 2.91
N SER A 5 17.62 -22.14 1.73
CA SER A 5 16.28 -21.62 1.44
C SER A 5 15.25 -22.65 1.89
N SER A 6 14.34 -22.22 2.76
CA SER A 6 13.08 -22.93 2.97
C SER A 6 12.02 -21.89 3.28
N SER A 7 11.31 -21.48 2.24
CA SER A 7 10.04 -20.77 2.38
C SER A 7 8.94 -21.82 2.51
N PRO A 8 8.23 -21.90 3.64
CA PRO A 8 7.04 -22.74 3.70
C PRO A 8 6.00 -22.15 2.75
N GLY A 9 5.56 -22.96 1.79
CA GLY A 9 4.52 -22.60 0.83
C GLY A 9 3.28 -22.11 1.57
N GLY A 10 2.88 -20.86 1.27
CA GLY A 10 1.65 -20.29 1.79
C GLY A 10 0.46 -20.99 1.15
N VAL A 11 -0.25 -21.80 1.93
CA VAL A 11 -1.58 -22.29 1.55
C VAL A 11 -2.60 -21.27 2.03
N SER A 12 -3.26 -20.58 1.09
CA SER A 12 -4.43 -19.77 1.42
C SER A 12 -5.65 -20.68 1.49
N SER A 13 -6.05 -21.04 2.71
CA SER A 13 -7.27 -21.81 2.95
C SER A 13 -8.42 -20.87 3.24
N SER A 14 -9.18 -20.51 2.20
CA SER A 14 -10.49 -19.87 2.39
C SER A 14 -11.54 -20.97 2.52
N GLN A 15 -11.93 -21.29 3.74
CA GLN A 15 -13.10 -22.13 3.98
C GLN A 15 -14.35 -21.31 3.67
N ALA A 16 -14.83 -21.39 2.43
CA ALA A 16 -16.14 -20.91 2.05
C ALA A 16 -17.19 -21.87 2.63
N GLY A 17 -17.60 -21.62 3.88
CA GLY A 17 -18.78 -22.23 4.45
C GLY A 17 -20.02 -21.76 3.70
N VAL A 18 -20.65 -22.65 2.95
CA VAL A 18 -21.97 -22.43 2.36
C VAL A 18 -22.98 -22.26 3.50
N GLN A 19 -23.41 -21.02 3.74
CA GLN A 19 -24.58 -20.73 4.57
C GLN A 19 -25.83 -20.81 3.66
N PRO A 20 -26.70 -21.82 3.79
CA PRO A 20 -27.99 -21.84 3.11
C PRO A 20 -28.95 -20.93 3.87
N GLY A 21 -28.68 -19.63 3.85
CA GLY A 21 -29.55 -18.60 4.37
C GLY A 21 -29.86 -17.61 3.25
N SER A 22 -31.12 -17.19 3.15
CA SER A 22 -31.52 -16.05 2.31
C SER A 22 -30.49 -14.92 2.47
N PRO A 23 -30.00 -14.30 1.39
CA PRO A 23 -29.09 -13.18 1.52
C PRO A 23 -29.85 -12.09 2.26
N VAL A 24 -29.58 -11.94 3.55
CA VAL A 24 -30.00 -10.77 4.30
C VAL A 24 -29.32 -9.62 3.58
N VAL A 25 -30.09 -8.87 2.80
CA VAL A 25 -29.64 -7.63 2.17
C VAL A 25 -29.44 -6.66 3.32
N ARG A 26 -28.25 -6.74 3.94
CA ARG A 26 -27.80 -5.73 4.89
C ARG A 26 -27.69 -4.46 4.08
N GLN A 27 -28.50 -3.47 4.43
CA GLN A 27 -28.40 -2.14 3.86
C GLN A 27 -26.95 -1.67 4.02
N PRO A 28 -26.28 -1.24 2.94
CA PRO A 28 -24.95 -0.66 3.05
C PRO A 28 -25.00 0.52 4.03
N PRO A 29 -23.94 0.74 4.83
CA PRO A 29 -23.85 1.92 5.66
C PRO A 29 -24.18 3.18 4.83
N PRO A 30 -24.99 4.10 5.36
CA PRO A 30 -25.27 5.37 4.69
C PRO A 30 -23.94 6.03 4.29
N LYS A 31 -23.85 6.48 3.03
CA LYS A 31 -22.68 7.22 2.57
C LYS A 31 -22.55 8.48 3.43
N ARG A 32 -21.42 8.61 4.13
CA ARG A 32 -21.09 9.86 4.82
C ARG A 32 -20.79 10.93 3.76
N GLN A 33 -21.29 12.14 3.97
CA GLN A 33 -20.82 13.30 3.24
C GLN A 33 -19.33 13.46 3.53
N ARG A 34 -18.51 13.48 2.48
CA ARG A 34 -17.09 13.76 2.60
C ARG A 34 -16.96 15.24 2.96
N GLU A 35 -16.32 15.54 4.08
CA GLU A 35 -15.79 16.88 4.29
C GLU A 35 -14.62 17.04 3.31
N ASP A 36 -14.61 18.10 2.50
CA ASP A 36 -13.46 18.48 1.69
C ASP A 36 -12.60 19.40 2.55
N PRO A 37 -11.49 18.90 3.14
CA PRO A 37 -10.64 19.74 3.96
C PRO A 37 -10.00 20.80 3.06
N VAL A 38 -10.14 22.07 3.43
CA VAL A 38 -9.41 23.16 2.78
C VAL A 38 -7.96 23.04 3.21
N ILE A 39 -7.10 22.58 2.30
CA ILE A 39 -5.65 22.50 2.53
C ILE A 39 -5.07 23.86 2.19
N ASP A 40 -4.61 24.57 3.22
CA ASP A 40 -3.83 25.79 3.04
C ASP A 40 -2.39 25.42 2.61
N VAL A 41 -2.12 25.55 1.32
CA VAL A 41 -0.83 25.20 0.71
C VAL A 41 0.28 26.12 1.23
N ASP A 42 -0.03 27.38 1.51
CA ASP A 42 0.93 28.37 1.99
C ASP A 42 1.27 28.12 3.47
N ALA A 43 0.29 27.69 4.28
CA ALA A 43 0.57 27.24 5.66
C ALA A 43 1.36 25.91 5.72
N MET A 44 1.40 25.13 4.63
CA MET A 44 2.21 23.92 4.51
C MET A 44 3.63 24.15 4.00
N GLU A 45 4.07 25.41 3.79
CA GLU A 45 5.43 25.73 3.31
C GLU A 45 6.57 25.22 4.20
N ARG A 46 6.28 24.69 5.40
CA ARG A 46 7.27 23.98 6.20
C ARG A 46 7.75 22.75 5.45
N PRO A 47 9.04 22.69 5.03
CA PRO A 47 9.55 21.53 4.32
C PRO A 47 9.41 20.29 5.19
N PHE A 48 8.87 19.22 4.64
CA PHE A 48 8.92 17.93 5.31
C PHE A 48 10.40 17.52 5.46
N PRO A 49 10.92 17.29 6.68
CA PRO A 49 12.31 16.94 6.86
C PRO A 49 12.56 15.56 6.26
N LEU A 50 13.26 15.51 5.12
CA LEU A 50 13.67 14.26 4.52
C LEU A 50 14.81 13.63 5.33
N PRO A 51 14.89 12.28 5.37
CA PRO A 51 16.05 11.61 5.95
C PRO A 51 17.34 12.09 5.28
N ARG A 52 18.41 12.29 6.06
CA ARG A 52 19.69 12.82 5.58
C ARG A 52 20.31 12.04 4.43
N CYS A 53 20.00 10.75 4.32
CA CYS A 53 20.49 9.89 3.24
C CYS A 53 19.99 10.31 1.84
N PHE A 54 18.84 10.98 1.73
CA PHE A 54 18.30 11.43 0.44
C PHE A 54 19.18 12.47 -0.25
N GLY A 55 20.00 13.22 0.50
CA GLY A 55 20.97 14.16 -0.07
C GLY A 55 22.30 13.51 -0.44
N SER A 56 22.52 12.24 -0.11
CA SER A 56 23.78 11.57 -0.44
C SER A 56 23.79 11.12 -1.90
N ARG A 57 24.88 11.43 -2.60
CA ARG A 57 25.00 11.23 -4.05
C ARG A 57 24.72 9.78 -4.47
N ASP A 58 25.15 8.83 -3.65
CA ASP A 58 25.12 7.40 -3.99
C ASP A 58 23.88 6.69 -3.42
N PHE A 59 22.92 7.41 -2.82
CA PHE A 59 21.75 6.80 -2.17
C PHE A 59 20.88 6.01 -3.14
N LEU A 60 20.55 6.63 -4.27
CA LEU A 60 19.70 6.02 -5.31
C LEU A 60 20.44 4.94 -6.10
N GLU A 61 21.77 5.00 -6.17
CA GLU A 61 22.59 3.92 -6.75
C GLU A 61 22.52 2.65 -5.89
N LYS A 62 22.55 2.81 -4.56
CA LYS A 62 22.43 1.68 -3.62
C LYS A 62 20.98 1.21 -3.43
N ASN A 63 20.02 2.11 -3.63
CA ASN A 63 18.60 1.88 -3.37
C ASN A 63 17.76 2.38 -4.56
N PRO A 64 17.84 1.71 -5.73
CA PRO A 64 17.05 2.11 -6.89
C PRO A 64 15.55 1.96 -6.57
N PRO A 65 14.69 2.91 -7.01
CA PRO A 65 13.25 2.76 -6.84
C PRO A 65 12.77 1.53 -7.62
N MET A 66 11.82 0.80 -7.04
CA MET A 66 11.18 -0.31 -7.74
C MET A 66 10.32 0.25 -8.87
N VAL A 67 10.80 0.11 -10.11
CA VAL A 67 10.06 0.50 -11.31
C VAL A 67 9.21 -0.69 -11.73
N ALA A 68 7.89 -0.50 -11.81
CA ALA A 68 7.02 -1.48 -12.43
C ALA A 68 7.40 -1.59 -13.92
N ALA A 69 7.55 -2.83 -14.43
CA ALA A 69 7.72 -3.05 -15.85
C ALA A 69 6.44 -2.61 -16.55
N VAL A 70 6.43 -1.40 -17.10
CA VAL A 70 5.37 -0.99 -18.02
C VAL A 70 5.71 -1.65 -19.35
N GLU A 71 4.90 -2.63 -19.77
CA GLU A 71 5.01 -3.15 -21.12
C GLU A 71 4.63 -1.99 -22.06
N LYS A 72 5.58 -1.50 -22.85
CA LYS A 72 5.32 -0.52 -23.89
C LYS A 72 4.57 -1.23 -25.01
N SER A 73 3.25 -1.12 -25.01
CA SER A 73 2.37 -1.48 -26.14
C SER A 73 2.54 -0.54 -27.33
#